data_AF-A0A254QSS2-F1
#
_entry.id   AF-A0A254QSS2-F1
#
_cell.length_a   1.000
_cell.length_b   1.000
_cell.length_c   1.000
_cell.angle_alpha   90.00
_cell.angle_beta   90.00
_cell.angle_gamma   90.00
#
_symmetry.space_group_name_H-M   'P 1'
#
loop_
_entity.id
_entity.type
_entity.pdbx_description
1 polymer ?
#
loop_
_entity_poly.entity_id
_entity_poly.type
_entity_poly.pdbx_seq_one_letter_code
_entity_poly.pdbx_strand_id
1 'polypeptide(L)'
;MTNFKALIISATAMILATGSLSAQVLEASSDATIRDRLCVGGGCADNPSPDFAADASGASLELRDFRTRIDFVDISTDSFPDTNWAIEANEPTLSIPSGGTEHLAVRDESASTVPFLIRGGAPTNTMYISADGAIGMGTSIPRQSLHIVNKGTLFEAGIRLEDTIGTPYSWDMRGNDAGFYLYDAIAG
;
A
#
# COMPACT_ATOMS: atom_id res chain seq x y z
N MET A 1 -85.32 -0.23 -26.26
CA MET A 1 -84.51 -1.45 -26.04
C MET A 1 -83.07 -1.16 -26.43
N THR A 2 -82.14 -1.87 -25.80
CA THR A 2 -80.68 -1.96 -25.99
C THR A 2 -79.77 -0.82 -25.47
N ASN A 3 -79.16 -1.13 -24.31
CA ASN A 3 -77.90 -0.67 -23.76
C ASN A 3 -76.72 -0.79 -24.76
N PHE A 4 -75.65 0.01 -24.63
CA PHE A 4 -74.43 -0.35 -23.86
C PHE A 4 -73.19 0.55 -24.13
N LYS A 5 -72.47 0.83 -23.02
CA LYS A 5 -71.00 0.88 -22.80
C LYS A 5 -70.20 2.09 -23.31
N ALA A 6 -69.82 2.92 -22.34
CA ALA A 6 -68.59 3.71 -22.38
C ALA A 6 -67.36 2.78 -22.35
N LEU A 7 -66.41 3.03 -23.25
CA LEU A 7 -65.08 2.43 -23.22
C LEU A 7 -64.09 3.53 -22.77
N ILE A 8 -63.61 3.40 -21.53
CA ILE A 8 -62.49 4.19 -21.01
C ILE A 8 -61.22 3.51 -21.49
N ILE A 9 -60.48 4.15 -22.40
CA ILE A 9 -59.13 3.72 -22.76
C ILE A 9 -58.17 4.36 -21.77
N SER A 10 -57.62 3.54 -20.88
CA SER A 10 -56.59 3.90 -19.91
C SER A 10 -55.29 4.23 -20.65
N ALA A 11 -54.85 5.49 -20.56
CA ALA A 11 -53.52 5.90 -20.98
C ALA A 11 -52.54 5.63 -19.83
N THR A 12 -51.84 4.50 -19.89
CA THR A 12 -50.76 4.17 -18.95
C THR A 12 -49.56 5.07 -19.25
N ALA A 13 -49.28 6.03 -18.38
CA ALA A 13 -48.09 6.87 -18.48
C ALA A 13 -46.84 6.02 -18.23
N MET A 14 -46.00 5.88 -19.26
CA MET A 14 -44.69 5.24 -19.15
C MET A 14 -43.76 6.23 -18.46
N ILE A 15 -43.52 6.03 -17.16
CA ILE A 15 -42.50 6.78 -16.41
C ILE A 15 -41.15 6.27 -16.92
N LEU A 16 -40.50 7.00 -17.82
CA LEU A 16 -39.07 6.82 -18.06
C LEU A 16 -38.36 7.22 -16.76
N ALA A 17 -37.82 6.24 -16.04
CA ALA A 17 -36.86 6.51 -15.00
C ALA A 17 -35.63 7.15 -15.66
N THR A 18 -35.48 8.47 -15.53
CA THR A 18 -34.25 9.18 -15.85
C THR A 18 -33.22 8.86 -14.77
N GLY A 19 -32.69 7.64 -14.78
CA GLY A 19 -31.43 7.36 -14.09
C GLY A 19 -30.35 8.18 -14.79
N SER A 20 -29.55 8.91 -14.03
CA SER A 20 -28.34 9.53 -14.57
C SER A 20 -27.43 8.41 -15.07
N LEU A 21 -27.28 8.26 -16.38
CA LEU A 21 -26.19 7.49 -16.97
C LEU A 21 -24.96 8.39 -16.94
N SER A 22 -24.18 8.32 -15.87
CA SER A 22 -22.86 8.95 -15.82
C SER A 22 -21.85 7.98 -16.42
N ALA A 23 -21.33 8.29 -17.60
CA ALA A 23 -20.15 7.63 -18.15
C ALA A 23 -18.97 8.60 -18.05
N GLN A 24 -17.99 8.28 -17.20
CA GLN A 24 -16.74 9.03 -17.13
C GLN A 24 -15.75 8.43 -18.13
N VAL A 25 -15.63 9.09 -19.29
CA VAL A 25 -14.66 8.69 -20.33
C VAL A 25 -13.48 9.65 -20.26
N LEU A 26 -12.38 9.17 -19.72
CA LEU A 26 -11.06 9.81 -19.78
C LEU A 26 -10.26 9.14 -20.91
N GLU A 27 -10.58 9.49 -22.15
CA GLU A 27 -9.81 9.05 -23.30
C GLU A 27 -8.94 10.20 -23.81
N ALA A 28 -7.62 10.06 -23.59
CA ALA A 28 -6.61 10.87 -24.24
C ALA A 28 -5.83 9.96 -25.18
N SER A 29 -5.83 10.26 -26.48
CA SER A 29 -4.99 9.59 -27.48
C SER A 29 -3.52 10.00 -27.41
N SER A 30 -3.15 10.78 -26.39
CA SER A 30 -1.84 11.35 -26.11
C SER A 30 -1.77 11.68 -24.61
N ASP A 31 -0.90 12.60 -24.18
CA ASP A 31 -0.79 13.02 -22.79
C ASP A 31 -2.11 13.59 -22.24
N ALA A 32 -2.50 13.13 -21.06
CA ALA A 32 -3.60 13.69 -20.27
C ALA A 32 -3.04 14.48 -19.09
N THR A 33 -3.69 15.58 -18.70
CA THR A 33 -3.33 16.35 -17.51
C THR A 33 -4.53 16.48 -16.57
N ILE A 34 -4.36 16.05 -15.33
CA ILE A 34 -5.26 16.35 -14.21
C ILE A 34 -4.62 17.48 -13.40
N ARG A 35 -5.30 18.63 -13.29
CA ARG A 35 -4.73 19.85 -12.68
C ARG A 35 -4.76 19.84 -11.16
N ASP A 36 -5.70 19.13 -10.57
CA ASP A 36 -5.91 19.10 -9.12
C ASP A 36 -5.69 17.69 -8.56
N ARG A 37 -6.78 16.95 -8.32
CA ARG A 37 -6.75 15.66 -7.59
C ARG A 37 -7.41 14.56 -8.41
N LEU A 38 -6.87 13.35 -8.33
CA LEU A 38 -7.40 12.16 -8.99
C LEU A 38 -7.77 11.11 -7.93
N CYS A 39 -9.01 10.62 -7.97
CA CYS A 39 -9.45 9.47 -7.17
C CYS A 39 -9.58 8.27 -8.10
N VAL A 40 -9.01 7.13 -7.73
CA VAL A 40 -9.11 5.87 -8.49
C VAL A 40 -9.61 4.75 -7.58
N GLY A 41 -10.64 4.03 -8.03
CA GLY A 41 -11.19 2.86 -7.33
C GLY A 41 -12.70 2.96 -7.06
N GLY A 42 -13.32 1.83 -6.74
CA GLY A 42 -14.78 1.74 -6.58
C GLY A 42 -15.36 2.51 -5.38
N GLY A 43 -14.50 2.97 -4.45
CA GLY A 43 -14.88 3.80 -3.30
C GLY A 43 -14.83 5.30 -3.57
N CYS A 44 -14.50 5.73 -4.79
CA CYS A 44 -14.53 7.14 -5.18
C CYS A 44 -15.96 7.61 -5.45
N ALA A 45 -16.32 8.81 -4.97
CA ALA A 45 -17.58 9.45 -5.33
C ALA A 45 -17.50 10.11 -6.71
N ASP A 46 -18.63 10.12 -7.44
CA ASP A 46 -18.76 10.80 -8.75
C ASP A 46 -18.45 12.31 -8.65
N ASN A 47 -18.75 12.91 -7.50
CA ASN A 47 -18.34 14.26 -7.16
C ASN A 47 -17.51 14.19 -5.87
N PRO A 48 -16.18 14.07 -5.95
CA PRO A 48 -15.31 13.87 -4.80
C PRO A 48 -15.14 15.12 -3.94
N SER A 49 -16.00 16.13 -4.09
CA SER A 49 -16.16 17.21 -3.12
C SER A 49 -17.23 16.81 -2.08
N PRO A 50 -16.89 16.64 -0.79
CA PRO A 50 -15.67 17.08 -0.11
C PRO A 50 -14.69 15.94 0.25
N ASP A 51 -14.80 14.75 -0.34
CA ASP A 51 -13.91 13.59 -0.07
C ASP A 51 -12.43 13.94 -0.21
N PHE A 52 -12.12 14.76 -1.20
CA PHE A 52 -10.93 15.56 -1.24
C PHE A 52 -11.12 16.79 -0.35
N ALA A 53 -10.98 16.61 0.97
CA ALA A 53 -11.13 17.70 1.92
C ALA A 53 -10.33 18.91 1.43
N ALA A 54 -10.97 20.08 1.39
CA ALA A 54 -10.38 21.35 0.97
C ALA A 54 -9.37 21.88 2.00
N ASP A 55 -8.53 20.99 2.55
CA ASP A 55 -7.37 21.35 3.34
C ASP A 55 -6.13 21.41 2.45
N ALA A 56 -5.17 22.25 2.84
CA ALA A 56 -3.92 22.48 2.12
C ALA A 56 -2.96 21.26 2.17
N SER A 57 -3.41 20.11 2.69
CA SER A 57 -2.68 18.86 2.83
C SER A 57 -3.27 17.72 2.00
N GLY A 58 -4.28 17.99 1.18
CA GLY A 58 -4.97 16.97 0.39
C GLY A 58 -4.06 16.22 -0.59
N ALA A 59 -4.20 14.89 -0.63
CA ALA A 59 -3.48 14.02 -1.58
C ALA A 59 -3.83 14.35 -3.05
N SER A 60 -2.81 14.49 -3.91
CA SER A 60 -2.98 14.68 -5.36
C SER A 60 -3.54 13.44 -6.06
N LEU A 61 -3.23 12.24 -5.54
CA LEU A 61 -3.78 10.96 -5.99
C LEU A 61 -4.27 10.19 -4.76
N GLU A 62 -5.51 9.70 -4.82
CA GLU A 62 -6.08 8.83 -3.78
C GLU A 62 -6.61 7.55 -4.42
N LEU A 63 -6.17 6.41 -3.89
CA LEU A 63 -6.69 5.10 -4.28
C LEU A 63 -7.76 4.70 -3.25
N ARG A 64 -9.03 4.63 -3.67
CA ARG A 64 -10.15 4.23 -2.81
C ARG A 64 -10.77 2.95 -3.30
N ASP A 65 -10.30 1.84 -2.76
CA ASP A 65 -10.84 0.51 -3.06
C ASP A 65 -10.56 -0.44 -1.88
N PHE A 66 -11.14 -1.63 -1.91
CA PHE A 66 -10.76 -2.71 -0.99
C PHE A 66 -9.37 -3.27 -1.29
N ARG A 67 -8.82 -2.97 -2.47
CA ARG A 67 -7.46 -3.33 -2.90
C ARG A 67 -6.77 -2.13 -3.51
N THR A 68 -5.84 -1.54 -2.77
CA THR A 68 -5.13 -0.33 -3.20
C THR A 68 -3.70 -0.67 -3.60
N ARG A 69 -3.41 -0.55 -4.90
CA ARG A 69 -2.12 -0.93 -5.49
C ARG A 69 -1.83 -0.06 -6.72
N ILE A 70 -0.55 0.15 -7.00
CA ILE A 70 -0.06 0.74 -8.25
C ILE A 70 0.78 -0.31 -8.96
N ASP A 71 0.40 -0.61 -10.19
CA ASP A 71 1.00 -1.67 -10.99
C ASP A 71 1.92 -1.10 -12.06
N PHE A 72 3.15 -1.58 -12.09
CA PHE A 72 4.12 -1.33 -13.13
C PHE A 72 4.20 -2.58 -14.00
N VAL A 73 3.43 -2.58 -15.08
CA VAL A 73 3.41 -3.67 -16.06
C VAL A 73 4.38 -3.31 -17.18
N ASP A 74 5.54 -3.96 -17.15
CA ASP A 74 6.51 -3.92 -18.23
C ASP A 74 6.04 -4.83 -19.38
N ILE A 75 6.04 -4.29 -20.59
CA ILE A 75 5.63 -4.97 -21.83
C ILE A 75 6.77 -5.03 -22.84
N SER A 76 8.00 -4.70 -22.42
CA SER A 76 9.18 -4.78 -23.26
C SER A 76 9.50 -6.23 -23.62
N THR A 77 10.30 -6.42 -24.67
CA THR A 77 10.71 -7.75 -25.16
C THR A 77 12.22 -7.95 -24.98
N ASP A 78 12.65 -9.20 -25.20
CA ASP A 78 13.84 -10.00 -24.80
C ASP A 78 15.23 -9.32 -24.73
N SER A 79 15.32 -8.05 -25.09
CA SER A 79 16.52 -7.20 -25.01
C SER A 79 16.47 -6.13 -23.91
N PHE A 80 15.39 -6.04 -23.14
CA PHE A 80 15.21 -5.06 -22.06
C PHE A 80 14.82 -5.74 -20.74
N PRO A 81 15.12 -5.14 -19.57
CA PRO A 81 14.51 -5.56 -18.31
C PRO A 81 13.00 -5.52 -18.41
N ASP A 82 12.33 -6.58 -17.95
CA ASP A 82 10.90 -6.83 -18.15
C ASP A 82 10.17 -7.21 -16.84
N THR A 83 10.78 -6.88 -15.69
CA THR A 83 10.20 -7.21 -14.39
C THR A 83 8.98 -6.35 -14.09
N ASN A 84 7.86 -7.01 -13.79
CA ASN A 84 6.65 -6.36 -13.33
C ASN A 84 6.75 -6.07 -11.83
N TRP A 85 6.42 -4.84 -11.45
CA TRP A 85 6.47 -4.40 -10.05
C TRP A 85 5.12 -3.90 -9.59
N ALA A 86 4.95 -3.85 -8.27
CA ALA A 86 3.88 -3.06 -7.69
C ALA A 86 4.25 -2.42 -6.36
N ILE A 87 3.56 -1.32 -6.08
CA ILE A 87 3.46 -0.75 -4.75
C ILE A 87 2.08 -1.14 -4.21
N GLU A 88 2.05 -1.94 -3.16
CA GLU A 88 0.81 -2.47 -2.57
C GLU A 88 0.64 -2.00 -1.13
N ALA A 89 -0.59 -1.61 -0.77
CA ALA A 89 -0.99 -1.39 0.60
C ALA A 89 -1.97 -2.46 1.06
N ASN A 90 -1.61 -3.11 2.16
CA ASN A 90 -2.32 -4.21 2.83
C ASN A 90 -2.46 -5.47 1.98
N GLU A 91 -2.57 -6.61 2.66
CA GLU A 91 -2.76 -7.88 1.98
C GLU A 91 -4.16 -7.92 1.32
N PRO A 92 -4.28 -8.25 0.03
CA PRO A 92 -5.50 -8.00 -0.75
C PRO A 92 -6.54 -9.13 -0.71
N THR A 93 -6.23 -10.30 -0.18
CA THR A 93 -7.05 -11.53 -0.36
C THR A 93 -7.46 -12.26 0.91
N LEU A 94 -6.73 -12.09 2.00
CA LEU A 94 -6.93 -12.75 3.29
C LEU A 94 -7.40 -11.74 4.33
N SER A 95 -8.35 -12.18 5.14
CA SER A 95 -8.72 -11.47 6.36
C SER A 95 -7.61 -11.58 7.42
N ILE A 96 -7.53 -10.66 8.38
CA ILE A 96 -6.57 -10.74 9.50
C ILE A 96 -6.64 -12.11 10.21
N PRO A 97 -7.81 -12.68 10.56
CA PRO A 97 -7.90 -14.03 11.13
C PRO A 97 -7.35 -15.15 10.24
N SER A 98 -7.32 -14.95 8.92
CA SER A 98 -6.81 -15.90 7.93
C SER A 98 -5.34 -15.67 7.56
N GLY A 99 -4.63 -14.79 8.28
CA GLY A 99 -3.23 -14.46 8.00
C GLY A 99 -3.03 -13.20 7.15
N GLY A 100 -4.09 -12.44 6.85
CA GLY A 100 -4.00 -11.13 6.23
C GLY A 100 -3.18 -10.16 7.06
N THR A 101 -2.48 -9.25 6.40
CA THR A 101 -1.51 -8.37 7.06
C THR A 101 -1.67 -6.93 6.63
N GLU A 102 -1.56 -6.01 7.60
CA GLU A 102 -1.44 -4.59 7.29
C GLU A 102 0.01 -4.25 6.96
N HIS A 103 0.23 -3.60 5.82
CA HIS A 103 1.57 -3.26 5.35
C HIS A 103 1.56 -2.26 4.18
N LEU A 104 2.75 -1.71 3.90
CA LEU A 104 3.12 -1.11 2.62
C LEU A 104 4.28 -1.92 2.04
N ALA A 105 4.18 -2.35 0.79
CA ALA A 105 5.18 -3.22 0.17
C ALA A 105 5.56 -2.79 -1.26
N VAL A 106 6.81 -3.09 -1.62
CA VAL A 106 7.25 -3.20 -3.00
C VAL A 106 7.26 -4.68 -3.35
N ARG A 107 6.50 -5.06 -4.38
CA ARG A 107 6.34 -6.45 -4.84
C ARG A 107 6.95 -6.64 -6.21
N ASP A 108 7.70 -7.71 -6.36
CA ASP A 108 8.11 -8.27 -7.65
C ASP A 108 7.03 -9.26 -8.07
N GLU A 109 6.25 -8.88 -9.08
CA GLU A 109 5.12 -9.68 -9.57
C GLU A 109 5.59 -10.80 -10.49
N SER A 110 6.68 -10.57 -11.22
CA SER A 110 7.27 -11.58 -12.10
C SER A 110 7.84 -12.75 -11.28
N ALA A 111 8.46 -12.46 -10.13
CA ALA A 111 9.02 -13.47 -9.22
C ALA A 111 8.06 -13.88 -8.08
N SER A 112 6.94 -13.18 -7.91
CA SER A 112 6.02 -13.35 -6.76
C SER A 112 6.74 -13.20 -5.42
N THR A 113 7.61 -12.18 -5.29
CA THR A 113 8.36 -11.90 -4.06
C THR A 113 8.07 -10.50 -3.51
N VAL A 114 8.40 -10.29 -2.23
CA VAL A 114 8.22 -9.00 -1.55
C VAL A 114 9.57 -8.55 -0.99
N PRO A 115 10.43 -7.93 -1.80
CA PRO A 115 11.77 -7.54 -1.34
C PRO A 115 11.76 -6.44 -0.28
N PHE A 116 10.70 -5.64 -0.18
CA PHE A 116 10.58 -4.61 0.84
C PHE A 116 9.16 -4.51 1.38
N LEU A 117 9.02 -4.57 2.70
CA LEU A 117 7.74 -4.49 3.40
C LEU A 117 7.89 -3.71 4.71
N ILE A 118 7.01 -2.73 4.91
CA ILE A 118 6.82 -2.04 6.18
C ILE A 118 5.48 -2.48 6.75
N ARG A 119 5.49 -3.06 7.95
CA ARG A 119 4.26 -3.46 8.65
C ARG A 119 3.44 -2.25 9.09
N GLY A 120 2.12 -2.37 9.03
CA GLY A 120 1.21 -1.47 9.72
C GLY A 120 1.58 -1.38 11.21
N GLY A 121 1.66 -0.14 11.73
CA GLY A 121 2.08 0.13 13.11
C GLY A 121 3.60 0.20 13.34
N ALA A 122 4.44 0.10 12.31
CA ALA A 122 5.88 0.35 12.46
C ALA A 122 6.15 1.77 13.01
N PRO A 123 6.95 1.95 14.09
CA PRO A 123 7.19 3.26 14.70
C PRO A 123 7.91 4.27 13.79
N THR A 124 7.76 5.56 14.10
CA THR A 124 8.53 6.64 13.46
C THR A 124 10.04 6.38 13.54
N ASN A 125 10.72 6.55 12.40
CA ASN A 125 12.14 6.29 12.21
C ASN A 125 12.54 4.83 12.43
N THR A 126 11.67 3.86 12.14
CA THR A 126 12.04 2.43 12.13
C THR A 126 13.28 2.20 11.26
N MET A 127 13.28 2.76 10.05
CA MET A 127 14.44 2.95 9.19
C MET A 127 14.42 4.39 8.67
N TYR A 128 15.53 5.10 8.82
CA TYR A 128 15.70 6.47 8.37
C TYR A 128 17.02 6.58 7.61
N ILE A 129 17.01 7.19 6.44
CA ILE A 129 18.23 7.48 5.67
C ILE A 129 18.43 8.99 5.71
N SER A 130 19.52 9.46 6.29
CA SER A 130 19.83 10.88 6.41
C SER A 130 20.37 11.45 5.10
N ALA A 131 20.44 12.79 5.00
CA ALA A 131 20.89 13.50 3.79
C ALA A 131 22.35 13.20 3.40
N ASP A 132 23.18 12.77 4.36
CA ASP A 132 24.55 12.32 4.15
C ASP A 132 24.66 10.80 3.88
N GLY A 133 23.52 10.10 3.77
CA GLY A 133 23.44 8.68 3.42
C GLY A 133 23.58 7.71 4.60
N ALA A 134 23.68 8.20 5.84
CA ALA A 134 23.73 7.33 7.02
C ALA A 134 22.35 6.72 7.34
N ILE A 135 22.35 5.48 7.83
CA ILE A 135 21.14 4.73 8.17
C ILE A 135 20.92 4.78 9.68
N GLY A 136 19.79 5.35 10.09
CA GLY A 136 19.28 5.28 11.46
C GLY A 136 18.21 4.20 11.58
N MET A 137 18.42 3.26 12.50
CA MET A 137 17.38 2.32 12.93
C MET A 137 16.86 2.76 14.29
N GLY A 138 15.62 3.20 14.35
CA GLY A 138 15.03 3.80 15.55
C GLY A 138 15.42 5.27 15.78
N THR A 139 16.21 5.91 14.92
CA THR A 139 16.66 7.31 15.09
C THR A 139 16.67 8.07 13.78
N SER A 140 16.32 9.36 13.80
CA SER A 140 16.48 10.28 12.66
C SER A 140 17.79 11.08 12.72
N ILE A 141 18.63 10.84 13.72
CA ILE A 141 19.89 11.55 13.93
C ILE A 141 21.02 10.51 14.01
N PRO A 142 21.31 9.79 12.89
CA PRO A 142 22.43 8.87 12.86
C PRO A 142 23.74 9.61 13.15
N ARG A 143 24.64 8.98 13.93
CA ARG A 143 25.96 9.53 14.30
C ARG A 143 27.12 8.70 13.74
N GLN A 144 26.78 7.66 12.97
CA GLN A 144 27.64 6.73 12.27
C GLN A 144 26.90 6.27 11.02
N SER A 145 27.61 5.70 10.04
CA SER A 145 27.01 5.21 8.78
C SER A 145 25.82 4.25 9.01
N LEU A 146 25.86 3.48 10.10
CA LEU A 146 24.73 2.76 10.65
C LEU A 146 24.62 3.09 12.14
N HIS A 147 23.47 3.62 12.57
CA HIS A 147 23.18 3.93 13.98
C HIS A 147 21.89 3.22 14.41
N ILE A 148 22.04 2.21 15.25
CA ILE A 148 20.92 1.42 15.79
C ILE A 148 20.62 1.90 17.20
N VAL A 149 19.38 2.34 17.44
CA VAL A 149 18.88 2.72 18.76
C VAL A 149 17.77 1.76 19.14
N ASN A 150 17.96 1.03 20.25
CA ASN A 150 16.87 0.27 20.83
C ASN A 150 15.82 1.22 21.43
N LYS A 151 14.56 1.04 21.03
CA LYS A 151 13.39 1.79 21.53
C LYS A 151 12.42 0.96 22.38
N GLY A 152 12.79 -0.25 22.79
CA GLY A 152 12.12 -0.94 23.90
C GLY A 152 11.95 -2.45 23.75
N THR A 153 11.74 -2.99 22.54
CA THR A 153 11.31 -4.39 22.39
C THR A 153 12.43 -5.43 22.50
N LEU A 154 13.66 -5.07 22.18
CA LEU A 154 14.78 -6.01 22.14
C LEU A 154 15.74 -5.88 23.32
N PHE A 155 15.43 -5.00 24.29
CA PHE A 155 16.22 -4.64 25.48
C PHE A 155 17.66 -4.15 25.23
N GLU A 156 18.21 -4.37 24.04
CA GLU A 156 19.58 -4.03 23.64
C GLU A 156 19.62 -3.59 22.17
N ALA A 157 20.64 -2.81 21.79
CA ALA A 157 20.93 -2.57 20.38
C ALA A 157 21.78 -3.73 19.87
N GLY A 158 21.45 -4.27 18.70
CA GLY A 158 22.22 -5.39 18.18
C GLY A 158 22.00 -5.71 16.71
N ILE A 159 22.89 -6.56 16.21
CA ILE A 159 22.88 -7.12 14.87
C ILE A 159 22.91 -8.63 15.01
N ARG A 160 21.95 -9.31 14.37
CA ARG A 160 21.88 -10.77 14.33
C ARG A 160 22.46 -11.30 13.02
N LEU A 161 23.25 -12.36 13.14
CA LEU A 161 23.64 -13.25 12.05
C LEU A 161 22.94 -14.59 12.29
N GLU A 162 22.41 -15.18 11.23
CA GLU A 162 21.72 -16.48 11.29
C GLU A 162 22.06 -17.28 10.04
N ASP A 163 22.48 -18.53 10.23
CA ASP A 163 22.59 -19.53 9.17
C ASP A 163 21.47 -20.55 9.37
N THR A 164 20.62 -20.69 8.36
CA THR A 164 19.50 -21.62 8.36
C THR A 164 19.77 -22.87 7.51
N ILE A 165 20.95 -22.98 6.91
CA ILE A 165 21.34 -24.11 6.06
C ILE A 165 22.14 -25.13 6.88
N GLY A 166 21.72 -26.40 6.85
CA GLY A 166 22.37 -27.46 7.62
C GLY A 166 21.90 -27.46 9.08
N THR A 167 22.84 -27.44 10.04
CA THR A 167 22.49 -27.24 11.46
C THR A 167 22.33 -25.74 11.69
N PRO A 168 21.13 -25.23 12.03
CA PRO A 168 20.93 -23.81 12.20
C PRO A 168 21.78 -23.25 13.34
N TYR A 169 22.34 -22.06 13.15
CA TYR A 169 23.06 -21.31 14.16
C TYR A 169 22.75 -19.82 14.07
N SER A 170 22.77 -19.12 15.21
CA SER A 170 22.59 -17.68 15.26
C SER A 170 23.50 -17.03 16.30
N TRP A 171 23.98 -15.85 15.97
CA TRP A 171 24.88 -15.06 16.79
C TRP A 171 24.46 -13.61 16.79
N ASP A 172 24.61 -12.94 17.93
CA ASP A 172 24.31 -11.53 18.04
C ASP A 172 25.54 -10.73 18.46
N MET A 173 25.76 -9.62 17.77
CA MET A 173 26.57 -8.52 18.27
C MET A 173 25.66 -7.58 19.05
N ARG A 174 25.87 -7.42 20.36
CA ARG A 174 24.95 -6.68 21.22
C ARG A 174 25.65 -5.60 22.04
N GLY A 175 24.92 -4.53 22.32
CA GLY A 175 25.33 -3.41 23.16
C GLY A 175 24.22 -2.96 24.10
N ASN A 176 24.54 -2.85 25.39
CA ASN A 176 23.64 -2.41 26.46
C ASN A 176 24.41 -1.62 27.54
N ASP A 177 23.79 -1.38 28.69
CA ASP A 177 24.39 -0.70 29.84
C ASP A 177 25.48 -1.53 30.56
N ALA A 178 25.50 -2.85 30.37
CA ALA A 178 26.54 -3.74 30.88
C ALA A 178 27.77 -3.83 29.95
N GLY A 179 27.65 -3.47 28.68
CA GLY A 179 28.77 -3.37 27.74
C GLY A 179 28.44 -3.83 26.32
N PHE A 180 29.49 -4.22 25.58
CA PHE A 180 29.42 -4.76 24.23
C PHE A 180 29.93 -6.21 24.21
N TYR A 181 29.18 -7.11 23.59
CA TYR A 181 29.50 -8.54 23.61
C TYR A 181 28.96 -9.29 22.38
N LEU A 182 29.57 -10.46 22.13
CA LEU A 182 29.06 -11.46 21.19
C LEU A 182 28.27 -12.50 21.98
N TYR A 183 27.08 -12.85 21.51
CA TYR A 183 26.19 -13.83 22.14
C TYR A 183 25.88 -14.95 21.16
N ASP A 184 26.14 -16.20 21.56
CA ASP A 184 25.67 -17.38 20.83
C ASP A 184 24.21 -17.63 21.23
N ALA A 185 23.28 -17.33 20.33
CA ALA A 185 21.87 -17.35 20.65
C ALA A 185 21.28 -18.76 20.72
N ILE A 186 22.02 -19.78 20.26
CA ILE A 186 21.58 -21.18 20.32
C ILE A 186 22.24 -21.92 21.48
N ALA A 187 23.52 -21.65 21.75
CA ALA A 187 24.25 -22.32 22.83
C ALA A 187 23.96 -21.73 24.23
N GLY A 188 23.49 -20.48 24.31
CA GLY A 188 23.28 -19.75 25.56
C GLY A 188 24.59 -19.22 26.16
#